data_AF-Q95JB5-F1
#
_entry.id   AF-Q95JB5-F1
#
_cell.length_a   1.000
_cell.length_b   1.000
_cell.length_c   1.000
_cell.angle_alpha   90.00
_cell.angle_beta   90.00
_cell.angle_gamma   90.00
#
_symmetry.space_group_name_H-M   'P 1'
#
loop_
_entity.id
_entity.type
_entity.pdbx_description
1 polymer ?
#
loop_
_entity_poly.entity_id
_entity_poly.type
_entity_poly.pdbx_seq_one_letter_code
_entity_poly.pdbx_strand_id
1 'polypeptide(L)'
;MALLGRVFAPGHGPRRFFTYGTKILYQSTEAFPSKSFPPFQKVMLPPNTFQGKVAFITGGGTGIGKRMTTHLSSLGAQCVIASRNID
;
A
#
# COMPACT_ATOMS: atom_id res chain seq x y z
N MET A 1 33.17 -44.22 23.99
CA MET A 1 33.91 -43.07 24.56
C MET A 1 33.58 -41.85 23.73
N ALA A 2 32.85 -40.92 24.33
CA ALA A 2 32.24 -39.76 23.70
C ALA A 2 33.28 -38.71 23.29
N LEU A 3 33.03 -37.98 22.20
CA LEU A 3 32.96 -36.52 22.32
C LEU A 3 32.08 -35.90 21.22
N LEU A 4 30.99 -35.32 21.71
CA LEU A 4 29.97 -34.52 21.05
C LEU A 4 30.53 -33.12 20.75
N GLY A 5 30.42 -32.63 19.51
CA GLY A 5 31.01 -31.35 19.08
C GLY A 5 30.12 -30.53 18.15
N ARG A 6 29.00 -30.02 18.70
CA ARG A 6 28.25 -28.79 18.34
C ARG A 6 28.15 -28.41 16.85
N VAL A 7 27.03 -28.79 16.24
CA VAL A 7 26.51 -28.16 15.01
C VAL A 7 26.10 -26.72 15.32
N PHE A 8 26.74 -25.75 14.66
CA PHE A 8 26.38 -24.34 14.69
C PHE A 8 25.06 -24.15 13.92
N ALA A 9 23.93 -24.10 14.64
CA ALA A 9 22.63 -23.78 14.06
C ALA A 9 22.52 -22.26 13.85
N PRO A 10 22.21 -21.76 12.65
CA PRO A 10 21.90 -20.35 12.48
C PRO A 10 20.57 -20.06 13.18
N GLY A 11 20.62 -19.21 14.20
CA GLY A 11 19.46 -18.75 14.98
C GLY A 11 18.38 -18.19 14.07
N HIS A 12 17.40 -19.03 13.75
CA HIS A 12 16.14 -18.62 13.18
C HIS A 12 15.34 -17.99 14.32
N GLY A 13 15.46 -16.66 14.47
CA GLY A 13 14.48 -15.89 15.25
C GLY A 13 13.07 -16.21 14.72
N PRO A 14 12.02 -16.08 15.56
CA PRO A 14 10.68 -16.45 15.15
C PRO A 14 10.31 -15.62 13.92
N ARG A 15 10.30 -16.28 12.75
CA ARG A 15 9.64 -15.76 11.56
C ARG A 15 8.21 -15.56 12.00
N ARG A 16 7.81 -14.31 12.28
CA ARG A 16 6.39 -13.96 12.38
C ARG A 16 5.81 -14.30 11.02
N PHE A 17 5.29 -15.52 10.90
CA PHE A 17 4.40 -15.91 9.83
C PHE A 17 3.22 -14.97 9.97
N PHE A 18 3.22 -13.89 9.18
CA PHE A 18 2.00 -13.20 8.86
C PHE A 18 1.21 -14.21 8.04
N THR A 19 0.40 -15.01 8.73
CA THR A 19 -0.49 -15.95 8.06
C THR A 19 -1.31 -15.13 7.06
N TYR A 20 -1.32 -15.55 5.81
CA TYR A 20 -2.21 -15.02 4.77
C TYR A 20 -3.68 -15.41 5.05
N GLY A 21 -4.10 -15.34 6.31
CA GLY A 21 -5.40 -15.78 6.82
C GLY A 21 -6.53 -14.78 6.59
N THR A 22 -6.46 -13.93 5.57
CA THR A 22 -7.55 -13.00 5.23
C THR A 22 -8.42 -13.52 4.09
N LYS A 23 -8.09 -14.65 3.45
CA LYS A 23 -8.90 -15.24 2.37
C LYS A 23 -10.30 -15.69 2.81
N ILE A 24 -10.52 -15.99 4.09
CA ILE A 24 -11.86 -16.37 4.61
C ILE A 24 -12.76 -15.13 4.82
N LEU A 25 -12.18 -13.95 5.02
CA LEU A 25 -12.93 -12.69 5.21
C LEU A 25 -13.11 -11.89 3.91
N TYR A 26 -12.62 -12.40 2.78
CA TYR A 26 -13.01 -11.84 1.48
C TYR A 26 -14.39 -12.35 1.13
N GLN A 27 -15.39 -11.77 1.79
CA GLN A 27 -16.78 -12.02 1.51
C GLN A 27 -17.08 -11.45 0.12
N SER A 28 -17.40 -12.38 -0.78
CA SER A 28 -17.81 -12.20 -2.16
C SER A 28 -18.80 -11.04 -2.34
N THR A 29 -18.40 -10.08 -3.18
CA THR A 29 -19.18 -9.47 -4.28
C THR A 29 -20.68 -9.16 -4.12
N GLU A 30 -21.25 -9.04 -2.93
CA GLU A 30 -22.62 -8.55 -2.74
C GLU A 30 -22.70 -7.70 -1.48
N ALA A 31 -21.75 -6.75 -1.33
CA ALA A 31 -22.00 -5.60 -0.48
C ALA A 31 -23.04 -4.77 -1.24
N PHE A 32 -24.34 -5.00 -0.99
CA PHE A 32 -25.39 -4.07 -1.37
C PHE A 32 -24.92 -2.70 -0.85
N PRO A 33 -24.45 -1.77 -1.71
CA PRO A 33 -24.18 -0.43 -1.24
C PRO A 33 -25.54 0.01 -0.72
N SER A 34 -25.66 0.30 0.57
CA SER A 34 -26.87 0.91 1.09
C SER A 34 -27.19 2.04 0.13
N LYS A 35 -28.33 1.96 -0.57
CA LYS A 35 -28.68 2.82 -1.71
C LYS A 35 -28.53 4.31 -1.40
N SER A 36 -28.54 4.62 -0.11
CA SER A 36 -28.32 5.91 0.53
C SER A 36 -26.91 6.51 0.39
N PHE A 37 -25.85 5.74 0.12
CA PHE A 37 -24.47 6.26 0.08
C PHE A 37 -23.64 5.70 -1.09
N PRO A 38 -23.94 6.12 -2.34
CA PRO A 38 -23.08 5.75 -3.46
C PRO A 38 -21.68 6.40 -3.30
N PRO A 39 -20.59 5.67 -3.55
CA PRO A 39 -19.24 6.23 -3.43
C PRO A 39 -18.99 7.23 -4.56
N PHE A 40 -18.63 8.46 -4.21
CA PHE A 40 -18.19 9.45 -5.18
C PHE A 40 -16.68 9.32 -5.42
N GLN A 41 -16.30 8.66 -6.50
CA GLN A 41 -14.90 8.29 -6.78
C GLN A 41 -14.13 9.33 -7.61
N LYS A 42 -14.75 10.45 -7.96
CA LYS A 42 -14.12 11.51 -8.75
C LYS A 42 -13.31 12.45 -7.85
N VAL A 43 -12.33 13.12 -8.44
CA VAL A 43 -11.59 14.22 -7.78
C VAL A 43 -12.55 15.36 -7.44
N MET A 44 -12.44 15.86 -6.22
CA MET A 44 -13.29 16.93 -5.68
C MET A 44 -12.82 18.33 -6.09
N LEU A 45 -11.50 18.51 -6.27
CA LEU A 45 -10.92 19.82 -6.51
C LEU A 45 -10.99 20.22 -7.99
N PRO A 46 -11.06 21.53 -8.31
CA PRO A 46 -10.99 22.01 -9.67
C PRO A 46 -9.70 21.58 -10.37
N PRO A 47 -9.71 21.45 -11.71
CA PRO A 47 -8.51 21.20 -12.50
C PRO A 47 -7.40 22.22 -12.17
N ASN A 48 -6.14 21.79 -12.23
CA ASN A 48 -4.95 22.63 -12.04
C ASN A 48 -4.83 23.31 -10.66
N THR A 49 -5.58 22.87 -9.64
CA THR A 49 -5.49 23.41 -8.27
C THR A 49 -4.06 23.35 -7.71
N PHE A 50 -3.28 22.33 -8.10
CA PHE A 50 -1.89 22.15 -7.64
C PHE A 50 -0.85 22.52 -8.69
N GLN A 51 -1.21 23.28 -9.73
CA GLN A 51 -0.26 23.72 -10.76
C GLN A 51 0.94 24.45 -10.13
N GLY A 52 2.15 24.06 -10.56
CA GLY A 52 3.39 24.64 -10.09
C GLY A 52 3.75 24.28 -8.63
N LYS A 53 3.09 23.27 -8.05
CA LYS A 53 3.44 22.73 -6.73
C LYS A 53 4.16 21.40 -6.89
N VAL A 54 5.08 21.12 -5.97
CA VAL A 54 5.79 19.83 -5.89
C VAL A 54 5.27 19.06 -4.67
N ALA A 55 4.92 17.80 -4.87
CA ALA A 55 4.45 16.90 -3.81
C ALA A 55 5.39 15.70 -3.65
N PHE A 56 5.92 15.47 -2.45
CA PHE A 56 6.73 14.30 -2.13
C PHE A 56 5.90 13.26 -1.36
N ILE A 57 5.74 12.06 -1.93
CA ILE A 57 4.90 11.00 -1.37
C ILE A 57 5.71 9.73 -1.12
N THR A 58 5.82 9.32 0.15
CA THR A 58 6.38 8.01 0.51
C THR A 58 5.36 6.90 0.28
N GLY A 59 5.80 5.73 -0.19
CA GLY A 59 4.91 4.64 -0.58
C GLY A 59 3.99 4.99 -1.77
N GLY A 60 4.33 6.02 -2.56
CA GLY A 60 3.50 6.51 -3.66
C GLY A 60 3.33 5.55 -4.85
N GLY A 61 4.03 4.41 -4.87
CA GLY A 61 3.97 3.43 -5.95
C GLY A 61 2.80 2.44 -5.87
N THR A 62 2.18 2.24 -4.69
CA THR A 62 1.13 1.22 -4.48
C THR A 62 -0.02 1.72 -3.60
N GLY A 63 -1.13 0.97 -3.58
CA GLY A 63 -2.26 1.17 -2.67
C GLY A 63 -2.79 2.60 -2.60
N ILE A 64 -2.97 3.11 -1.38
CA ILE A 64 -3.47 4.46 -1.11
C ILE A 64 -2.49 5.52 -1.60
N GLY A 65 -1.18 5.31 -1.41
CA GLY A 65 -0.13 6.23 -1.87
C GLY A 65 -0.19 6.48 -3.39
N LYS A 66 -0.41 5.42 -4.18
CA LYS A 66 -0.59 5.52 -5.62
C LYS A 66 -1.82 6.33 -6.00
N ARG A 67 -2.96 6.09 -5.34
CA ARG A 67 -4.20 6.84 -5.59
C ARG A 67 -4.03 8.32 -5.26
N MET A 68 -3.40 8.65 -4.13
CA MET A 68 -3.09 10.02 -3.76
C MET A 68 -2.18 10.69 -4.80
N THR A 69 -1.07 10.04 -5.16
CA THR A 69 -0.11 10.54 -6.16
C THR A 69 -0.79 10.80 -7.50
N THR A 70 -1.63 9.86 -7.95
CA THR A 70 -2.37 9.97 -9.21
C THR A 70 -3.30 11.17 -9.20
N HIS A 71 -4.06 11.38 -8.13
CA HIS A 71 -4.97 12.52 -8.03
C HIS A 71 -4.24 13.85 -7.93
N LEU A 72 -3.19 13.95 -7.13
CA LEU A 72 -2.38 15.17 -7.04
C LEU A 72 -1.74 15.53 -8.38
N SER A 73 -1.18 14.53 -9.07
CA SER A 73 -0.59 14.73 -10.40
C SER A 73 -1.64 15.16 -11.42
N SER A 74 -2.83 14.55 -11.42
CA SER A 74 -3.94 14.93 -12.32
C SER A 74 -4.44 16.37 -12.10
N LEU A 75 -4.20 16.93 -10.91
CA LEU A 75 -4.56 18.29 -10.53
C LEU A 75 -3.41 19.29 -10.75
N GLY A 76 -2.33 18.89 -11.44
CA GLY A 76 -1.24 19.76 -11.86
C GLY A 76 0.01 19.76 -10.96
N ALA A 77 0.05 18.93 -9.92
CA ALA A 77 1.25 18.81 -9.09
C ALA A 77 2.36 18.05 -9.83
N GLN A 78 3.61 18.47 -9.64
CA GLN A 78 4.77 17.62 -9.90
C GLN A 78 4.99 16.68 -8.72
N CYS A 79 4.78 15.39 -8.91
CA CYS A 79 4.90 14.41 -7.85
C CYS A 79 6.25 13.71 -7.88
N VAL A 80 6.90 13.60 -6.72
CA VAL A 80 8.07 12.75 -6.47
C VAL A 80 7.63 11.65 -5.51
N ILE A 81 7.84 10.38 -5.90
CA ILE A 81 7.50 9.23 -5.05
C ILE A 81 8.76 8.52 -4.57
N ALA A 82 8.72 8.01 -3.34
CA ALA A 82 9.83 7.23 -2.77
C ALA A 82 9.32 5.94 -2.12
N SER A 83 9.98 4.83 -2.41
CA SER A 83 9.66 3.51 -1.86
C SER A 83 10.93 2.64 -1.84
N ARG A 84 10.91 1.52 -1.12
CA ARG A 84 12.04 0.58 -1.05
C ARG A 84 12.24 -0.20 -2.35
N ASN A 85 11.15 -0.46 -3.08
CA ASN A 85 11.18 -1.22 -4.31
C ASN A 85 11.20 -0.23 -5.46
N ILE A 86 12.21 -0.35 -6.32
CA ILE A 86 12.33 0.44 -7.55
C ILE A 86 11.71 -0.30 -8.76
N ASP A 87 11.62 -1.62 -8.65
CA ASP A 87 10.89 -2.53 -9.54
C ASP A 87 9.41 -2.62 -9.14
#